data_AF-A0ABD7A6D6-F1
#
_entry.id   AF-A0ABD7A6D6-F1
#
_cell.length_a   1.000
_cell.length_b   1.000
_cell.length_c   1.000
_cell.angle_alpha   90.00
_cell.angle_beta   90.00
_cell.angle_gamma   90.00
#
_symmetry.space_group_name_H-M   'P 1'
#
loop_
_entity.id
_entity.type
_entity.pdbx_description
1 polymer ?
#
loop_
_entity_poly.entity_id
_entity_poly.type
_entity_poly.pdbx_seq_one_letter_code
_entity_poly.pdbx_strand_id
1 'polypeptide(L)'
;MSVSSFNRTWAKVILSALMRYGVKHFCIAPGSRSTPLTLEAVQLQQTQYAQCHTHFDERGLGFYALGIAKATNSPVAVIVTSGTAVANLYPAVIEASLTHQNLIILSADRPTELIGCGVNQAIPQQGIFANYPVASVNLPKANEAYSSSWLVSTIEQACTTQVQQGGVLHINAPFEEPLYESDINEILNTPWLCPIQTWLNNSQTKWIDQQKIQSEVSMHENWDYWRTKRGVIVVGKLPPEQGTGLKTWADTMGWCLLSDVQSCIEASLPYADIWLSNDTVKQRLLQADIVIQFGTQIVSKRVNEFLTRYQGEFWVVDESQDYINPNAYHQTRFIAKAHHFLRVHPPLRQKPWLLEPLALSQFCATFIEQQIGGSLSEASLAHNIQDVLAINGNLFIGNSLFVRLVDALCKLPEGYPVYTNRGASGIDGLIATVAGIAKGSERPTVGVIGDISALHDLNSIALLTQITQPTILFIVNNSGGAIFDMLPVEAKTKNQYYRLAHHFEFAQVATMFGIEYIRPFTWADLKTKLKHAYARKGVTIVEIKVNEHDGSNLYKSLLKQISQAEIA
;
A
#
# COMPACT_ATOMS: atom_id res chain seq x y z
N MET A 1 -9.12 -29.09 -32.83
CA MET A 1 -8.85 -29.05 -31.38
C MET A 1 -10.18 -28.88 -30.66
N SER A 2 -10.37 -29.47 -29.47
CA SER A 2 -11.58 -29.21 -28.69
C SER A 2 -11.64 -27.75 -28.18
N VAL A 3 -12.85 -27.23 -27.93
CA VAL A 3 -13.03 -25.87 -27.39
C VAL A 3 -12.31 -25.70 -26.04
N SER A 4 -12.38 -26.70 -25.16
CA SER A 4 -11.72 -26.66 -23.85
C SER A 4 -10.20 -26.71 -23.95
N SER A 5 -9.64 -27.51 -24.86
CA SER A 5 -8.20 -27.51 -25.17
C SER A 5 -7.76 -26.16 -25.75
N PHE A 6 -8.55 -25.56 -26.65
CA PHE A 6 -8.17 -24.28 -27.25
C PHE A 6 -8.27 -23.12 -26.26
N ASN A 7 -9.30 -23.11 -25.40
CA ASN A 7 -9.41 -22.15 -24.29
C ASN A 7 -8.17 -22.17 -23.39
N ARG A 8 -7.67 -23.37 -23.04
CA ARG A 8 -6.44 -23.52 -22.25
C ARG A 8 -5.19 -23.12 -23.02
N THR A 9 -5.11 -23.43 -24.30
CA THR A 9 -4.02 -22.98 -25.18
C THR A 9 -3.94 -21.46 -25.24
N TRP A 10 -5.10 -20.80 -25.36
CA TRP A 10 -5.22 -19.35 -25.33
C TRP A 10 -4.76 -18.76 -23.97
N ALA A 11 -5.25 -19.33 -22.87
CA ALA A 11 -4.84 -18.94 -21.51
C ALA A 11 -3.33 -19.13 -21.28
N LYS A 12 -2.75 -20.22 -21.78
CA LYS A 12 -1.31 -20.51 -21.69
C LYS A 12 -0.49 -19.37 -22.30
N VAL A 13 -0.91 -18.85 -23.46
CA VAL A 13 -0.23 -17.72 -24.11
C VAL A 13 -0.33 -16.44 -23.28
N ILE A 14 -1.53 -16.14 -22.75
CA ILE A 14 -1.73 -14.97 -21.86
C ILE A 14 -0.76 -15.04 -20.66
N LEU A 15 -0.78 -16.14 -19.93
CA LEU A 15 0.02 -16.30 -18.72
C LEU A 15 1.53 -16.32 -19.03
N SER A 16 1.92 -16.95 -20.14
CA SER A 16 3.31 -16.93 -20.62
C SER A 16 3.79 -15.50 -20.90
N ALA A 17 2.95 -14.64 -21.47
CA ALA A 17 3.30 -13.24 -21.67
C ALA A 17 3.49 -12.52 -20.33
N LEU A 18 2.57 -12.69 -19.37
CA LEU A 18 2.69 -12.05 -18.05
C LEU A 18 3.96 -12.45 -17.28
N MET A 19 4.36 -13.72 -17.36
CA MET A 19 5.56 -14.26 -16.70
C MET A 19 6.84 -13.51 -17.10
N ARG A 20 6.94 -13.05 -18.36
CA ARG A 20 8.09 -12.30 -18.90
C ARG A 20 8.18 -10.87 -18.37
N TYR A 21 7.11 -10.40 -17.75
CA TYR A 21 7.04 -9.09 -17.09
C TYR A 21 7.15 -9.20 -15.57
N GLY A 22 7.56 -10.38 -15.06
CA GLY A 22 7.92 -10.57 -13.65
C GLY A 22 6.81 -11.17 -12.79
N VAL A 23 5.68 -11.56 -13.38
CA VAL A 23 4.60 -12.21 -12.62
C VAL A 23 5.04 -13.57 -12.09
N LYS A 24 5.09 -13.69 -10.77
CA LYS A 24 5.40 -14.92 -10.03
C LYS A 24 4.31 -15.34 -9.05
N HIS A 25 3.36 -14.47 -8.77
CA HIS A 25 2.26 -14.72 -7.84
C HIS A 25 0.92 -14.62 -8.57
N PHE A 26 0.10 -15.66 -8.44
CA PHE A 26 -1.27 -15.72 -8.94
C PHE A 26 -2.22 -15.87 -7.75
N CYS A 27 -3.03 -14.87 -7.48
CA CYS A 27 -4.07 -14.90 -6.47
C CYS A 27 -5.38 -15.33 -7.13
N ILE A 28 -5.95 -16.48 -6.74
CA ILE A 28 -7.02 -17.15 -7.49
C ILE A 28 -8.25 -17.31 -6.59
N ALA A 29 -9.38 -16.78 -7.05
CA ALA A 29 -10.70 -17.07 -6.48
C ALA A 29 -11.34 -18.27 -7.19
N PRO A 30 -12.17 -19.07 -6.49
CA PRO A 30 -12.83 -20.22 -7.10
C PRO A 30 -13.87 -19.81 -8.15
N GLY A 31 -13.96 -20.56 -9.23
CA GLY A 31 -15.07 -20.42 -10.18
C GLY A 31 -14.93 -21.23 -11.46
N SER A 32 -16.05 -21.46 -12.13
CA SER A 32 -16.10 -22.29 -13.34
C SER A 32 -15.54 -21.57 -14.56
N ARG A 33 -15.96 -20.32 -14.84
CA ARG A 33 -15.55 -19.60 -16.06
C ARG A 33 -14.05 -19.33 -16.13
N SER A 34 -13.39 -19.21 -14.98
CA SER A 34 -11.94 -19.02 -14.85
C SER A 34 -11.11 -20.29 -15.02
N THR A 35 -11.73 -21.45 -15.25
CA THR A 35 -11.04 -22.75 -15.40
C THR A 35 -9.82 -22.69 -16.35
N PRO A 36 -9.90 -22.11 -17.56
CA PRO A 36 -8.73 -22.06 -18.45
C PRO A 36 -7.54 -21.31 -17.83
N LEU A 37 -7.77 -20.16 -17.20
CA LEU A 37 -6.73 -19.36 -16.55
C LEU A 37 -6.18 -20.07 -15.30
N THR A 38 -7.08 -20.61 -14.47
CA THR A 38 -6.72 -21.28 -13.22
C THR A 38 -5.87 -22.54 -13.48
N LEU A 39 -6.26 -23.39 -14.43
CA LEU A 39 -5.52 -24.62 -14.72
C LEU A 39 -4.12 -24.33 -15.27
N GLU A 40 -3.96 -23.30 -16.11
CA GLU A 40 -2.64 -22.91 -16.60
C GLU A 40 -1.79 -22.26 -15.50
N ALA A 41 -2.37 -21.48 -14.58
CA ALA A 41 -1.63 -20.97 -13.41
C ALA A 41 -1.16 -22.12 -12.49
N VAL A 42 -2.00 -23.13 -12.27
CA VAL A 42 -1.63 -24.32 -11.49
C VAL A 42 -0.51 -25.11 -12.18
N GLN A 43 -0.52 -25.21 -13.51
CA GLN A 43 0.58 -25.82 -14.26
C GLN A 43 1.91 -25.09 -14.00
N LEU A 44 1.90 -23.76 -13.98
CA LEU A 44 3.09 -22.96 -13.66
C LEU A 44 3.58 -23.16 -12.22
N GLN A 45 2.68 -23.39 -11.28
CA GLN A 45 3.03 -23.77 -9.91
C GLN A 45 3.67 -25.16 -9.84
N GLN A 46 3.14 -26.14 -10.58
CA GLN A 46 3.71 -27.49 -10.62
C GLN A 46 5.14 -27.50 -11.19
N THR A 47 5.43 -26.61 -12.13
CA THR A 47 6.79 -26.41 -12.66
C THR A 47 7.65 -25.45 -11.81
N GLN A 48 7.18 -25.08 -10.61
CA GLN A 48 7.87 -24.19 -9.65
C GLN A 48 8.21 -22.79 -10.20
N TYR A 49 7.56 -22.36 -11.29
CA TYR A 49 7.80 -21.03 -11.85
C TYR A 49 7.06 -19.94 -11.06
N ALA A 50 5.85 -20.27 -10.61
CA ALA A 50 4.96 -19.33 -9.91
C ALA A 50 4.37 -19.95 -8.65
N GLN A 51 3.80 -19.12 -7.79
CA GLN A 51 3.04 -19.52 -6.60
C GLN A 51 1.57 -19.10 -6.78
N CYS A 52 0.65 -20.05 -6.61
CA CYS A 52 -0.78 -19.75 -6.54
C CYS A 52 -1.22 -19.62 -5.08
N HIS A 53 -2.02 -18.59 -4.81
CA HIS A 53 -2.60 -18.30 -3.51
C HIS A 53 -4.11 -18.25 -3.69
N THR A 54 -4.87 -18.75 -2.72
CA THR A 54 -6.32 -18.87 -2.85
C THR A 54 -7.06 -18.18 -1.74
N HIS A 55 -8.18 -17.56 -2.09
CA HIS A 55 -9.14 -17.02 -1.13
C HIS A 55 -10.56 -17.14 -1.68
N PHE A 56 -11.55 -17.18 -0.78
CA PHE A 56 -12.96 -17.31 -1.14
C PHE A 56 -13.69 -15.96 -1.27
N ASP A 57 -13.10 -14.89 -0.77
CA ASP A 57 -13.61 -13.52 -0.92
C ASP A 57 -12.71 -12.77 -1.92
N GLU A 58 -13.25 -12.36 -3.06
CA GLU A 58 -12.47 -11.65 -4.08
C GLU A 58 -11.96 -10.28 -3.61
N ARG A 59 -12.67 -9.58 -2.72
CA ARG A 59 -12.22 -8.30 -2.15
C ARG A 59 -10.96 -8.53 -1.31
N GLY A 60 -11.02 -9.51 -0.41
CA GLY A 60 -9.86 -9.94 0.38
C GLY A 60 -8.71 -10.42 -0.52
N LEU A 61 -9.01 -11.17 -1.59
CA LEU A 61 -8.01 -11.65 -2.55
C LEU A 61 -7.29 -10.49 -3.27
N GLY A 62 -8.04 -9.44 -3.66
CA GLY A 62 -7.48 -8.26 -4.29
C GLY A 62 -6.50 -7.52 -3.36
N PHE A 63 -6.87 -7.34 -2.09
CA PHE A 63 -5.98 -6.72 -1.09
C PHE A 63 -4.79 -7.61 -0.69
N TYR A 64 -4.96 -8.93 -0.70
CA TYR A 64 -3.86 -9.86 -0.51
C TYR A 64 -2.83 -9.76 -1.64
N ALA A 65 -3.29 -9.71 -2.89
CA ALA A 65 -2.45 -9.46 -4.05
C ALA A 65 -1.76 -8.09 -3.95
N LEU A 66 -2.47 -7.05 -3.52
CA LEU A 66 -1.91 -5.72 -3.27
C LEU A 66 -0.78 -5.76 -2.23
N GLY A 67 -0.95 -6.51 -1.14
CA GLY A 67 0.09 -6.69 -0.13
C GLY A 67 1.34 -7.37 -0.69
N ILE A 68 1.18 -8.42 -1.49
CA ILE A 68 2.31 -9.08 -2.18
C ILE A 68 3.00 -8.11 -3.13
N ALA A 69 2.25 -7.35 -3.92
CA ALA A 69 2.80 -6.38 -4.87
C ALA A 69 3.63 -5.31 -4.15
N LYS A 70 3.11 -4.75 -3.04
CA LYS A 70 3.83 -3.78 -2.19
C LYS A 70 5.15 -4.33 -1.64
N ALA A 71 5.15 -5.59 -1.19
CA ALA A 71 6.33 -6.19 -0.57
C ALA A 71 7.40 -6.63 -1.60
N THR A 72 6.98 -7.04 -2.79
CA THR A 72 7.88 -7.59 -3.82
C THR A 72 8.30 -6.56 -4.88
N ASN A 73 7.62 -5.40 -4.94
CA ASN A 73 7.73 -4.43 -6.03
C ASN A 73 7.61 -5.07 -7.43
N SER A 74 6.85 -6.17 -7.52
CA SER A 74 6.67 -6.99 -8.72
C SER A 74 5.18 -7.11 -9.06
N PRO A 75 4.81 -7.29 -10.34
CA PRO A 75 3.42 -7.45 -10.71
C PRO A 75 2.82 -8.75 -10.15
N VAL A 76 1.60 -8.65 -9.62
CA VAL A 76 0.84 -9.79 -9.08
C VAL A 76 -0.45 -9.95 -9.88
N ALA A 77 -0.71 -11.17 -10.36
CA ALA A 77 -1.92 -11.49 -11.10
C ALA A 77 -3.05 -11.93 -10.16
N VAL A 78 -4.27 -11.48 -10.42
CA VAL A 78 -5.49 -11.89 -9.73
C VAL A 78 -6.43 -12.54 -10.73
N ILE A 79 -6.77 -13.82 -10.53
CA ILE A 79 -7.69 -14.57 -11.38
C ILE A 79 -9.03 -14.69 -10.66
N VAL A 80 -10.09 -14.22 -11.29
CA VAL A 80 -11.46 -14.37 -10.82
C VAL A 80 -12.37 -14.88 -11.93
N THR A 81 -13.44 -15.56 -11.54
CA THR A 81 -14.53 -15.89 -12.46
C THR A 81 -15.31 -14.63 -12.84
N SER A 82 -16.20 -14.76 -13.82
CA SER A 82 -17.09 -13.68 -14.25
C SER A 82 -18.14 -13.29 -13.21
N GLY A 83 -18.75 -12.11 -13.38
CA GLY A 83 -19.84 -11.61 -12.54
C GLY A 83 -19.33 -10.68 -11.43
N THR A 84 -20.05 -10.65 -10.30
CA THR A 84 -19.71 -9.77 -9.17
C THR A 84 -18.35 -10.07 -8.53
N ALA A 85 -17.79 -11.26 -8.74
CA ALA A 85 -16.40 -11.59 -8.40
C ALA A 85 -15.41 -10.54 -8.95
N VAL A 86 -15.63 -10.05 -10.17
CA VAL A 86 -14.82 -8.97 -10.76
C VAL A 86 -15.06 -7.65 -10.04
N ALA A 87 -16.31 -7.31 -9.74
CA ALA A 87 -16.67 -6.08 -9.04
C ALA A 87 -16.12 -6.03 -7.60
N ASN A 88 -15.94 -7.16 -6.92
CA ASN A 88 -15.33 -7.20 -5.59
C ASN A 88 -13.86 -6.77 -5.58
N LEU A 89 -13.16 -6.81 -6.72
CA LEU A 89 -11.76 -6.36 -6.84
C LEU A 89 -11.62 -4.83 -6.87
N TYR A 90 -12.73 -4.10 -7.04
CA TYR A 90 -12.72 -2.66 -7.26
C TYR A 90 -11.95 -1.88 -6.18
N PRO A 91 -12.14 -2.14 -4.87
CA PRO A 91 -11.43 -1.38 -3.85
C PRO A 91 -9.90 -1.56 -3.91
N ALA A 92 -9.42 -2.78 -4.14
CA ALA A 92 -8.00 -3.06 -4.32
C ALA A 92 -7.45 -2.44 -5.62
N VAL A 93 -8.25 -2.43 -6.69
CA VAL A 93 -7.92 -1.76 -7.96
C VAL A 93 -7.75 -0.24 -7.75
N ILE A 94 -8.65 0.39 -7.00
CA ILE A 94 -8.56 1.83 -6.68
C ILE A 94 -7.29 2.12 -5.88
N GLU A 95 -7.04 1.37 -4.79
CA GLU A 95 -5.87 1.58 -3.95
C GLU A 95 -4.56 1.33 -4.72
N ALA A 96 -4.53 0.29 -5.57
CA ALA A 96 -3.38 -0.02 -6.43
C ALA A 96 -3.13 1.09 -7.47
N SER A 97 -4.19 1.64 -8.07
CA SER A 97 -4.11 2.77 -9.01
C SER A 97 -3.53 4.02 -8.32
N LEU A 98 -4.06 4.40 -7.16
CA LEU A 98 -3.61 5.58 -6.41
C LEU A 98 -2.21 5.44 -5.78
N THR A 99 -1.71 4.21 -5.65
CA THR A 99 -0.38 3.94 -5.06
C THR A 99 0.59 3.26 -6.03
N HIS A 100 0.27 3.26 -7.33
CA HIS A 100 1.05 2.70 -8.43
C HIS A 100 1.51 1.25 -8.23
N GLN A 101 0.72 0.45 -7.52
CA GLN A 101 1.03 -0.96 -7.28
C GLN A 101 0.59 -1.83 -8.47
N ASN A 102 1.51 -2.69 -8.91
CA ASN A 102 1.31 -3.48 -10.13
C ASN A 102 0.38 -4.69 -9.88
N LEU A 103 -0.92 -4.49 -10.12
CA LEU A 103 -1.90 -5.58 -10.14
C LEU A 103 -2.33 -5.89 -11.57
N ILE A 104 -2.42 -7.17 -11.91
CA ILE A 104 -2.94 -7.63 -13.19
C ILE A 104 -4.22 -8.41 -12.94
N ILE A 105 -5.36 -7.82 -13.26
CA ILE A 105 -6.67 -8.42 -13.08
C ILE A 105 -7.02 -9.27 -14.30
N LEU A 106 -7.04 -10.58 -14.12
CA LEU A 106 -7.47 -11.56 -15.10
C LEU A 106 -8.92 -11.96 -14.82
N SER A 107 -9.88 -11.24 -15.40
CA SER A 107 -11.29 -11.53 -15.24
C SER A 107 -11.77 -12.44 -16.36
N ALA A 108 -12.10 -13.69 -16.02
CA ALA A 108 -12.80 -14.55 -16.96
C ALA A 108 -14.17 -13.98 -17.29
N ASP A 109 -14.65 -14.15 -18.52
CA ASP A 109 -15.93 -13.60 -18.97
C ASP A 109 -16.73 -14.59 -19.81
N ARG A 110 -18.01 -14.29 -20.02
CA ARG A 110 -18.85 -14.97 -21.01
C ARG A 110 -18.58 -14.36 -22.40
N PRO A 111 -18.68 -15.17 -23.47
CA PRO A 111 -18.72 -14.66 -24.84
C PRO A 111 -19.76 -13.56 -25.02
N THR A 112 -19.48 -12.61 -25.92
CA THR A 112 -20.31 -11.40 -26.11
C THR A 112 -21.76 -11.71 -26.44
N GLU A 113 -22.00 -12.79 -27.19
CA GLU A 113 -23.33 -13.30 -27.53
C GLU A 113 -24.17 -13.75 -26.32
N LEU A 114 -23.55 -13.93 -25.15
CA LEU A 114 -24.21 -14.30 -23.89
C LEU A 114 -24.36 -13.12 -22.92
N ILE A 115 -23.98 -11.91 -23.31
CA ILE A 115 -24.10 -10.70 -22.48
C ILE A 115 -25.43 -10.00 -22.75
N GLY A 116 -26.12 -9.57 -21.68
CA GLY A 116 -27.37 -8.80 -21.78
C GLY A 116 -28.62 -9.63 -22.13
N CYS A 117 -28.50 -10.96 -22.25
CA CYS A 117 -29.59 -11.85 -22.61
C CYS A 117 -30.07 -12.75 -21.45
N GLY A 118 -29.80 -12.38 -20.19
CA GLY A 118 -30.27 -13.09 -19.01
C GLY A 118 -29.49 -14.36 -18.64
N VAL A 119 -28.31 -14.59 -19.24
CA VAL A 119 -27.45 -15.71 -18.88
C VAL A 119 -26.92 -15.56 -17.47
N ASN A 120 -26.98 -16.64 -16.70
CA ASN A 120 -26.56 -16.65 -15.29
C ASN A 120 -25.12 -16.13 -15.12
N GLN A 121 -24.92 -15.25 -14.15
CA GLN A 121 -23.62 -14.68 -13.76
C GLN A 121 -22.91 -13.89 -14.89
N ALA A 122 -23.59 -13.53 -15.99
CA ALA A 122 -23.03 -12.73 -17.07
C ALA A 122 -23.35 -11.23 -16.87
N ILE A 123 -22.32 -10.38 -16.83
CA ILE A 123 -22.46 -8.93 -16.69
C ILE A 123 -21.58 -8.23 -17.73
N PRO A 124 -21.82 -6.95 -18.08
CA PRO A 124 -20.86 -6.16 -18.83
C PRO A 124 -19.57 -5.95 -18.00
N GLN A 125 -18.48 -6.66 -18.34
CA GLN A 125 -17.18 -6.53 -17.66
C GLN A 125 -16.21 -5.59 -18.36
N GLN A 126 -16.41 -5.35 -19.66
CA GLN A 126 -15.55 -4.44 -20.42
C GLN A 126 -15.67 -3.02 -19.85
N GLY A 127 -14.55 -2.46 -19.41
CA GLY A 127 -14.52 -1.13 -18.79
C GLY A 127 -15.13 -1.05 -17.38
N ILE A 128 -15.36 -2.19 -16.71
CA ILE A 128 -15.98 -2.22 -15.37
C ILE A 128 -15.22 -1.38 -14.33
N PHE A 129 -13.90 -1.26 -14.46
CA PHE A 129 -13.05 -0.46 -13.58
C PHE A 129 -12.83 0.99 -14.05
N ALA A 130 -13.58 1.46 -15.04
CA ALA A 130 -13.46 2.79 -15.61
C ALA A 130 -11.99 3.17 -15.92
N ASN A 131 -11.51 4.30 -15.39
CA ASN A 131 -10.18 4.84 -15.66
C ASN A 131 -9.12 4.47 -14.60
N TYR A 132 -9.42 3.55 -13.67
CA TYR A 132 -8.43 3.14 -12.66
C TYR A 132 -7.28 2.30 -13.24
N PRO A 133 -7.50 1.40 -14.21
CA PRO A 133 -6.41 0.70 -14.89
C PRO A 133 -5.62 1.63 -15.82
N VAL A 134 -4.29 1.52 -15.81
CA VAL A 134 -3.41 2.21 -16.78
C VAL A 134 -3.49 1.59 -18.18
N ALA A 135 -3.92 0.34 -18.26
CA ALA A 135 -4.25 -0.34 -19.50
C ALA A 135 -5.39 -1.34 -19.28
N SER A 136 -6.27 -1.44 -20.27
CA SER A 136 -7.36 -2.42 -20.29
C SER A 136 -7.34 -3.17 -21.62
N VAL A 137 -7.38 -4.50 -21.55
CA VAL A 137 -7.42 -5.40 -22.70
C VAL A 137 -8.73 -6.18 -22.66
N ASN A 138 -9.61 -5.92 -23.61
CA ASN A 138 -10.83 -6.70 -23.81
C ASN A 138 -10.58 -7.73 -24.91
N LEU A 139 -10.25 -8.96 -24.51
CA LEU A 139 -9.98 -10.02 -25.49
C LEU A 139 -11.28 -10.46 -26.17
N PRO A 140 -11.22 -10.87 -27.45
CA PRO A 140 -12.29 -11.65 -28.06
C PRO A 140 -12.40 -13.01 -27.36
N LYS A 141 -13.51 -13.71 -27.58
CA LYS A 141 -13.55 -15.13 -27.22
C LYS A 141 -12.45 -15.90 -27.94
N ALA A 142 -11.83 -16.87 -27.25
CA ALA A 142 -10.74 -17.65 -27.82
C ALA A 142 -11.16 -18.26 -29.18
N ASN A 143 -10.46 -17.85 -30.25
CA ASN A 143 -10.75 -18.29 -31.61
C ASN A 143 -9.46 -18.35 -32.44
N GLU A 144 -9.26 -19.44 -33.19
CA GLU A 144 -8.09 -19.69 -34.06
C GLU A 144 -7.92 -18.64 -35.16
N ALA A 145 -8.97 -17.89 -35.52
CA ALA A 145 -8.90 -16.77 -36.47
C ALA A 145 -7.98 -15.63 -35.99
N TYR A 146 -7.77 -15.50 -34.68
CA TYR A 146 -6.77 -14.59 -34.13
C TYR A 146 -5.44 -15.33 -33.98
N SER A 147 -4.38 -14.81 -34.60
CA SER A 147 -3.05 -15.44 -34.52
C SER A 147 -2.49 -15.41 -33.09
N SER A 148 -1.67 -16.41 -32.74
CA SER A 148 -0.96 -16.45 -31.47
C SER A 148 0.00 -15.26 -31.29
N SER A 149 0.65 -14.82 -32.36
CA SER A 149 1.49 -13.61 -32.37
C SER A 149 0.70 -12.33 -32.05
N TRP A 150 -0.54 -12.19 -32.54
CA TRP A 150 -1.42 -11.08 -32.18
C TRP A 150 -1.76 -11.09 -30.69
N LEU A 151 -2.10 -12.26 -30.14
CA LEU A 151 -2.43 -12.38 -28.72
C LEU A 151 -1.23 -12.00 -27.85
N VAL A 152 -0.04 -12.55 -28.13
CA VAL A 152 1.20 -12.19 -27.42
C VAL A 152 1.45 -10.70 -27.50
N SER A 153 1.40 -10.11 -28.70
CA SER A 153 1.65 -8.66 -28.90
C SER A 153 0.67 -7.81 -28.10
N THR A 154 -0.61 -8.20 -28.07
CA THR A 154 -1.66 -7.47 -27.35
C THR A 154 -1.43 -7.47 -25.84
N ILE A 155 -1.11 -8.64 -25.26
CA ILE A 155 -0.84 -8.75 -23.82
C ILE A 155 0.47 -8.02 -23.46
N GLU A 156 1.55 -8.24 -24.21
CA GLU A 156 2.83 -7.62 -23.92
C GLU A 156 2.82 -6.09 -24.08
N GLN A 157 2.01 -5.53 -24.99
CA GLN A 157 1.85 -4.08 -25.13
C GLN A 157 1.22 -3.48 -23.85
N ALA A 158 0.22 -4.16 -23.29
CA ALA A 158 -0.43 -3.73 -22.06
C ALA A 158 0.49 -3.87 -20.85
N CYS A 159 1.27 -4.96 -20.76
CA CYS A 159 2.30 -5.11 -19.74
C CYS A 159 3.40 -4.04 -19.84
N THR A 160 3.79 -3.66 -21.06
CA THR A 160 4.79 -2.62 -21.27
C THR A 160 4.28 -1.25 -20.79
N THR A 161 3.00 -0.95 -21.01
CA THR A 161 2.33 0.24 -20.47
C THR A 161 2.38 0.25 -18.94
N GLN A 162 2.03 -0.88 -18.29
CA GLN A 162 2.09 -1.02 -16.84
C GLN A 162 3.52 -0.87 -16.29
N VAL A 163 4.54 -1.43 -16.95
CA VAL A 163 5.94 -1.25 -16.52
C VAL A 163 6.38 0.21 -16.54
N GLN A 164 5.84 1.02 -17.44
CA GLN A 164 6.20 2.43 -17.56
C GLN A 164 5.47 3.32 -16.55
N GLN A 165 4.18 3.06 -16.33
CA GLN A 165 3.32 3.94 -15.53
C GLN A 165 3.14 3.45 -14.09
N GLY A 166 3.32 2.16 -13.82
CA GLY A 166 2.87 1.52 -12.58
C GLY A 166 1.34 1.36 -12.54
N GLY A 167 0.82 0.65 -11.55
CA GLY A 167 -0.64 0.55 -11.31
C GLY A 167 -1.32 -0.65 -11.97
N VAL A 168 -2.61 -0.54 -12.30
CA VAL A 168 -3.45 -1.71 -12.61
C VAL A 168 -3.55 -2.00 -14.12
N LEU A 169 -3.41 -3.27 -14.50
CA LEU A 169 -3.74 -3.79 -15.82
C LEU A 169 -4.99 -4.68 -15.71
N HIS A 170 -6.04 -4.38 -16.47
CA HIS A 170 -7.22 -5.24 -16.57
C HIS A 170 -7.22 -6.03 -17.88
N ILE A 171 -7.30 -7.35 -17.81
CA ILE A 171 -7.44 -8.24 -18.96
C ILE A 171 -8.75 -9.02 -18.79
N ASN A 172 -9.74 -8.66 -19.59
CA ASN A 172 -11.01 -9.38 -19.67
C ASN A 172 -10.90 -10.50 -20.71
N ALA A 173 -11.14 -11.76 -20.29
CA ALA A 173 -10.91 -12.95 -21.10
C ALA A 173 -12.18 -13.80 -21.24
N PRO A 174 -12.94 -13.66 -22.35
CA PRO A 174 -14.12 -14.48 -22.62
C PRO A 174 -13.75 -15.92 -23.00
N PHE A 175 -14.38 -16.91 -22.36
CA PHE A 175 -14.18 -18.33 -22.67
C PHE A 175 -15.52 -19.01 -22.98
N GLU A 176 -15.58 -19.72 -24.11
CA GLU A 176 -16.75 -20.48 -24.55
C GLU A 176 -16.81 -21.87 -23.89
N GLU A 177 -18.01 -22.41 -23.68
CA GLU A 177 -18.18 -23.80 -23.22
C GLU A 177 -17.99 -24.80 -24.38
N PRO A 178 -17.52 -26.03 -24.12
CA PRO A 178 -17.15 -26.61 -22.82
C PRO A 178 -15.83 -26.07 -22.25
N LEU A 179 -15.76 -25.97 -20.92
CA LEU A 179 -14.58 -25.52 -20.18
C LEU A 179 -13.71 -26.67 -19.65
N TYR A 180 -14.23 -27.89 -19.69
CA TYR A 180 -13.66 -29.08 -19.06
C TYR A 180 -13.20 -30.11 -20.11
N GLU A 181 -12.55 -31.19 -19.66
CA GLU A 181 -12.14 -32.31 -20.52
C GLU A 181 -11.16 -31.91 -21.63
N SER A 182 -10.23 -31.01 -21.32
CA SER A 182 -9.15 -30.61 -22.25
C SER A 182 -8.09 -31.69 -22.39
N ASP A 183 -7.56 -31.88 -23.60
CA ASP A 183 -6.42 -32.76 -23.88
C ASP A 183 -5.10 -31.98 -23.83
N ILE A 184 -4.19 -32.40 -22.94
CA ILE A 184 -2.86 -31.79 -22.78
C ILE A 184 -2.02 -31.91 -24.05
N ASN A 185 -2.14 -33.02 -24.78
CA ASN A 185 -1.38 -33.22 -26.02
C ASN A 185 -1.84 -32.25 -27.11
N GLU A 186 -3.14 -31.97 -27.18
CA GLU A 186 -3.69 -30.95 -28.08
C GLU A 186 -3.14 -29.56 -27.72
N ILE A 187 -3.14 -29.20 -26.43
CA ILE A 187 -2.67 -27.90 -25.95
C ILE A 187 -1.20 -27.64 -26.31
N LEU A 188 -0.34 -28.66 -26.16
CA LEU A 188 1.11 -28.49 -26.33
C LEU A 188 1.55 -28.54 -27.79
N ASN A 189 0.85 -29.28 -28.66
CA ASN A 189 1.31 -29.61 -30.01
C ASN A 189 0.50 -28.95 -31.13
N THR A 190 -0.33 -27.96 -30.80
CA THR A 190 -1.17 -27.29 -31.79
C THR A 190 -0.40 -26.46 -32.80
N PRO A 191 -0.73 -26.56 -34.10
CA PRO A 191 -0.15 -25.72 -35.14
C PRO A 191 -0.32 -24.21 -34.88
N TRP A 192 -1.35 -23.82 -34.13
CA TRP A 192 -1.61 -22.43 -33.77
C TRP A 192 -0.47 -21.79 -32.95
N LEU A 193 0.31 -22.59 -32.19
CA LEU A 193 1.46 -22.12 -31.42
C LEU A 193 2.76 -22.03 -32.25
N CYS A 194 2.82 -22.63 -33.45
CA CYS A 194 4.03 -22.64 -34.27
C CYS A 194 4.67 -21.25 -34.47
N PRO A 195 3.90 -20.16 -34.75
CA PRO A 195 4.48 -18.82 -34.94
C PRO A 195 5.21 -18.27 -33.70
N ILE A 196 4.89 -18.77 -32.51
CA ILE A 196 5.44 -18.28 -31.23
C ILE A 196 6.23 -19.37 -30.48
N GLN A 197 6.55 -20.51 -31.11
CA GLN A 197 7.19 -21.63 -30.44
C GLN A 197 8.57 -21.28 -29.87
N THR A 198 9.38 -20.53 -30.62
CA THR A 198 10.69 -20.05 -30.15
C THR A 198 10.55 -19.13 -28.94
N TRP A 199 9.54 -18.26 -28.95
CA TRP A 199 9.22 -17.41 -27.80
C TRP A 199 8.82 -18.28 -26.61
N LEU A 200 7.88 -19.22 -26.76
CA LEU A 200 7.45 -20.14 -25.68
C LEU A 200 8.61 -20.90 -25.04
N ASN A 201 9.56 -21.37 -25.84
CA ASN A 201 10.72 -22.13 -25.37
C ASN A 201 11.77 -21.27 -24.63
N ASN A 202 11.70 -19.93 -24.76
CA ASN A 202 12.60 -19.00 -24.08
C ASN A 202 11.83 -18.06 -23.14
N SER A 203 11.82 -18.39 -21.85
CA SER A 203 11.10 -17.64 -20.81
C SER A 203 11.64 -16.23 -20.53
N GLN A 204 12.83 -15.88 -21.04
CA GLN A 204 13.43 -14.55 -20.86
C GLN A 204 13.17 -13.61 -22.04
N THR A 205 12.77 -14.14 -23.20
CA THR A 205 12.58 -13.33 -24.40
C THR A 205 11.20 -12.67 -24.38
N LYS A 206 11.17 -11.35 -24.39
CA LYS A 206 9.95 -10.57 -24.62
C LYS A 206 9.64 -10.52 -26.11
N TRP A 207 8.36 -10.48 -26.46
CA TRP A 207 7.90 -10.25 -27.81
C TRP A 207 8.06 -8.79 -28.23
N ILE A 208 7.83 -7.86 -27.30
CA ILE A 208 8.06 -6.43 -27.49
C ILE A 208 9.31 -6.03 -26.71
N ASP A 209 10.37 -5.68 -27.43
CA ASP A 209 11.58 -5.09 -26.85
C ASP A 209 11.49 -3.56 -26.93
N GLN A 210 11.05 -2.95 -25.83
CA GLN A 210 10.95 -1.50 -25.71
C GLN A 210 12.10 -0.95 -24.85
N GLN A 211 12.85 -0.01 -25.43
CA GLN A 211 13.87 0.73 -24.69
C GLN A 211 13.25 1.54 -23.55
N LYS A 212 13.97 1.62 -22.41
CA LYS A 212 13.54 2.46 -21.29
C LYS A 212 13.58 3.94 -21.71
N ILE A 213 12.53 4.68 -21.36
CA ILE A 213 12.51 6.13 -21.48
C ILE A 213 13.62 6.67 -20.56
N GLN A 214 14.54 7.45 -21.13
CA GLN A 214 15.56 8.15 -20.35
C GLN A 214 15.00 9.52 -19.95
N SER A 215 14.80 9.73 -18.66
CA SER A 215 14.47 11.04 -18.09
C SER A 215 15.66 11.54 -17.27
N GLU A 216 16.37 12.53 -17.78
CA GLU A 216 17.42 13.23 -17.03
C GLU A 216 16.79 14.37 -16.21
N VAL A 217 17.19 14.46 -14.95
CA VAL A 217 16.86 15.61 -14.11
C VAL A 217 17.85 16.71 -14.45
N SER A 218 17.35 17.85 -14.93
CA SER A 218 18.17 19.05 -15.10
C SER A 218 18.16 19.88 -13.82
N MET A 219 19.29 20.53 -13.53
CA MET A 219 19.36 21.47 -12.41
C MET A 219 18.47 22.67 -12.71
N HIS A 220 17.66 23.08 -11.74
CA HIS A 220 16.88 24.30 -11.85
C HIS A 220 17.82 25.51 -12.04
N GLU A 221 17.53 26.38 -13.00
CA GLU A 221 18.39 27.53 -13.36
C GLU A 221 18.76 28.41 -12.15
N ASN A 222 17.81 28.58 -11.22
CA ASN A 222 17.98 29.39 -10.02
C ASN A 222 18.39 28.58 -8.78
N TRP A 223 18.85 27.33 -8.92
CA TRP A 223 19.23 26.50 -7.77
C TRP A 223 20.31 27.15 -6.91
N ASP A 224 21.32 27.77 -7.52
CA ASP A 224 22.39 28.47 -6.82
C ASP A 224 21.89 29.62 -5.94
N TYR A 225 20.79 30.27 -6.34
CA TYR A 225 20.10 31.28 -5.54
C TYR A 225 19.24 30.65 -4.44
N TRP A 226 18.40 29.67 -4.80
CA TRP A 226 17.46 29.06 -3.85
C TRP A 226 18.16 28.32 -2.71
N ARG A 227 19.30 27.69 -2.98
CA ARG A 227 20.05 26.97 -1.96
C ARG A 227 20.65 27.87 -0.88
N THR A 228 20.74 29.19 -1.07
CA THR A 228 21.20 30.14 -0.05
C THR A 228 20.08 30.69 0.83
N LYS A 229 18.84 30.23 0.63
CA LYS A 229 17.64 30.77 1.29
C LYS A 229 17.21 29.91 2.48
N ARG A 230 16.22 30.40 3.23
CA ARG A 230 15.58 29.66 4.33
C ARG A 230 14.64 28.62 3.74
N GLY A 231 14.98 27.35 3.88
CA GLY A 231 14.17 26.27 3.32
C GLY A 231 13.57 25.33 4.36
N VAL A 232 12.45 24.73 3.97
CA VAL A 232 11.82 23.61 4.67
C VAL A 232 11.72 22.44 3.70
N ILE A 233 12.06 21.25 4.17
CA ILE A 233 11.94 20.01 3.43
C ILE A 233 10.83 19.21 4.06
N VAL A 234 9.89 18.76 3.25
CA VAL A 234 8.81 17.86 3.68
C VAL A 234 8.95 16.55 2.94
N VAL A 235 9.04 15.44 3.67
CA VAL A 235 9.15 14.12 3.07
C VAL A 235 7.92 13.30 3.41
N GLY A 236 7.11 13.03 2.40
CA GLY A 236 6.00 12.09 2.48
C GLY A 236 6.47 10.64 2.32
N LYS A 237 5.59 9.81 1.76
CA LYS A 237 5.90 8.43 1.38
C LYS A 237 6.91 8.39 0.24
N LEU A 238 7.98 7.62 0.44
CA LEU A 238 9.00 7.32 -0.56
C LEU A 238 9.43 5.85 -0.45
N PRO A 239 9.88 5.22 -1.54
CA PRO A 239 10.61 3.97 -1.44
C PRO A 239 11.89 4.17 -0.59
N PRO A 240 12.26 3.22 0.30
CA PRO A 240 13.41 3.38 1.19
C PRO A 240 14.72 3.74 0.46
N GLU A 241 14.96 3.18 -0.72
CA GLU A 241 16.12 3.47 -1.56
C GLU A 241 16.19 4.92 -2.08
N GLN A 242 15.07 5.64 -2.08
CA GLN A 242 15.03 7.05 -2.48
C GLN A 242 15.32 8.00 -1.33
N GLY A 243 15.14 7.57 -0.08
CA GLY A 243 15.42 8.39 1.10
C GLY A 243 16.91 8.55 1.43
N THR A 244 17.78 7.72 0.85
CA THR A 244 19.22 7.72 1.14
C THR A 244 19.85 9.08 0.85
N GLY A 245 20.53 9.65 1.85
CA GLY A 245 21.25 10.92 1.76
C GLY A 245 20.38 12.18 1.90
N LEU A 246 19.05 12.07 1.93
CA LEU A 246 18.16 13.22 2.04
C LEU A 246 18.33 13.94 3.39
N LYS A 247 18.44 13.20 4.49
CA LYS A 247 18.73 13.79 5.80
C LYS A 247 20.06 14.54 5.81
N THR A 248 21.14 13.91 5.32
CA THR A 248 22.45 14.55 5.24
C THR A 248 22.43 15.80 4.36
N TRP A 249 21.65 15.77 3.27
CA TRP A 249 21.44 16.92 2.39
C TRP A 249 20.72 18.05 3.12
N ALA A 250 19.64 17.74 3.85
CA ALA A 250 18.89 18.70 4.68
C ALA A 250 19.75 19.33 5.77
N ASP A 251 20.48 18.49 6.52
CA ASP A 251 21.37 18.91 7.60
C ASP A 251 22.50 19.81 7.07
N THR A 252 23.04 19.49 5.88
CA THR A 252 24.06 20.32 5.22
C THR A 252 23.49 21.70 4.87
N MET A 253 22.26 21.76 4.38
CA MET A 253 21.58 23.01 4.04
C MET A 253 21.16 23.84 5.25
N GLY A 254 21.17 23.26 6.47
CA GLY A 254 20.60 23.91 7.65
C GLY A 254 19.09 24.14 7.53
N TRP A 255 18.39 23.33 6.72
CA TRP A 255 16.95 23.44 6.47
C TRP A 255 16.16 22.56 7.44
N CYS A 256 14.94 22.97 7.78
CA CYS A 256 14.07 22.17 8.65
C CYS A 256 13.56 20.95 7.87
N LEU A 257 13.80 19.74 8.37
CA LEU A 257 13.32 18.49 7.77
C LEU A 257 12.11 17.94 8.53
N LEU A 258 10.96 17.90 7.86
CA LEU A 258 9.72 17.29 8.35
C LEU A 258 9.53 15.95 7.63
N SER A 259 9.59 14.84 8.35
CA SER A 259 9.47 13.49 7.81
C SER A 259 8.17 12.85 8.26
N ASP A 260 7.38 12.36 7.31
CA ASP A 260 6.20 11.51 7.57
C ASP A 260 6.62 10.13 8.08
N VAL A 261 5.77 9.48 8.86
CA VAL A 261 5.98 8.09 9.31
C VAL A 261 6.24 7.10 8.16
N GLN A 262 5.76 7.38 6.94
CA GLN A 262 5.95 6.54 5.76
C GLN A 262 7.21 6.88 4.95
N SER A 263 7.97 7.89 5.36
CA SER A 263 9.17 8.31 4.62
C SER A 263 10.33 7.32 4.74
N CYS A 264 10.34 6.49 5.80
CA CYS A 264 11.46 5.63 6.19
C CYS A 264 12.78 6.38 6.43
N ILE A 265 12.74 7.71 6.57
CA ILE A 265 13.89 8.57 6.85
C ILE A 265 13.95 8.87 8.35
N GLU A 266 15.16 8.95 8.90
CA GLU A 266 15.33 9.39 10.28
C GLU A 266 14.83 10.83 10.46
N ALA A 267 13.86 11.02 11.36
CA ALA A 267 13.34 12.34 11.69
C ALA A 267 14.40 13.20 12.40
N SER A 268 14.78 14.34 11.78
CA SER A 268 15.58 15.39 12.45
C SER A 268 14.74 16.21 13.45
N LEU A 269 13.43 16.31 13.21
CA LEU A 269 12.47 17.06 14.04
C LEU A 269 11.23 16.19 14.34
N PRO A 270 11.36 15.10 15.13
CA PRO A 270 10.24 14.22 15.43
C PRO A 270 9.09 14.98 16.11
N TYR A 271 7.90 14.38 16.10
CA TYR A 271 6.67 14.91 16.69
C TYR A 271 6.13 16.17 16.01
N ALA A 272 6.42 16.34 14.71
CA ALA A 272 5.98 17.50 13.91
C ALA A 272 4.48 17.78 14.01
N ASP A 273 3.68 16.73 14.01
CA ASP A 273 2.24 16.86 14.16
C ASP A 273 1.82 17.46 15.52
N ILE A 274 2.64 17.31 16.56
CA ILE A 274 2.43 17.89 17.90
C ILE A 274 3.00 19.31 17.98
N TRP A 275 4.30 19.50 17.72
CA TRP A 275 4.94 20.80 17.93
C TRP A 275 4.49 21.89 16.94
N LEU A 276 3.99 21.53 15.74
CA LEU A 276 3.36 22.49 14.82
C LEU A 276 2.00 23.02 15.30
N SER A 277 1.47 22.53 16.42
CA SER A 277 0.32 23.16 17.09
C SER A 277 0.67 24.48 17.78
N ASN A 278 1.97 24.76 18.00
CA ASN A 278 2.44 26.03 18.54
C ASN A 278 2.43 27.12 17.46
N ASP A 279 1.59 28.14 17.65
CA ASP A 279 1.40 29.20 16.66
C ASP A 279 2.69 30.01 16.41
N THR A 280 3.53 30.23 17.43
CA THR A 280 4.79 30.97 17.28
C THR A 280 5.74 30.24 16.32
N VAL A 281 5.97 28.95 16.54
CA VAL A 281 6.83 28.14 15.63
C VAL A 281 6.22 28.06 14.25
N LYS A 282 4.90 27.86 14.15
CA LYS A 282 4.19 27.81 12.87
C LYS A 282 4.38 29.09 12.07
N GLN A 283 4.24 30.26 12.70
CA GLN A 283 4.45 31.56 12.05
C GLN A 283 5.90 31.78 11.65
N ARG A 284 6.88 31.37 12.48
CA ARG A 284 8.30 31.46 12.10
C ARG A 284 8.65 30.51 10.94
N LEU A 285 8.10 29.30 10.93
CA LEU A 285 8.30 28.34 9.85
C LEU A 285 7.71 28.84 8.51
N LEU A 286 6.59 29.57 8.55
CA LEU A 286 6.00 30.23 7.37
C LEU A 286 6.87 31.34 6.79
N GLN A 287 7.92 31.79 7.48
CA GLN A 287 8.90 32.74 6.94
C GLN A 287 9.93 32.08 6.01
N ALA A 288 9.85 30.75 5.80
CA ALA A 288 10.70 30.07 4.83
C ALA A 288 10.51 30.67 3.43
N ASP A 289 11.61 30.84 2.71
CA ASP A 289 11.61 31.39 1.36
C ASP A 289 11.26 30.30 0.32
N ILE A 290 11.55 29.03 0.64
CA ILE A 290 11.25 27.86 -0.21
C ILE A 290 10.80 26.64 0.61
N VAL A 291 9.87 25.85 0.08
CA VAL A 291 9.55 24.49 0.53
C VAL A 291 9.86 23.50 -0.59
N ILE A 292 10.60 22.43 -0.28
CA ILE A 292 10.78 21.29 -1.18
C ILE A 292 10.09 20.06 -0.58
N GLN A 293 9.03 19.60 -1.24
CA GLN A 293 8.34 18.37 -0.89
C GLN A 293 8.89 17.19 -1.70
N PHE A 294 9.31 16.13 -1.03
CA PHE A 294 9.63 14.84 -1.64
C PHE A 294 8.54 13.82 -1.33
N GLY A 295 8.04 13.13 -2.35
CA GLY A 295 6.97 12.16 -2.17
C GLY A 295 5.64 12.78 -1.77
N THR A 296 4.69 11.94 -1.36
CA THR A 296 3.26 12.31 -1.22
C THR A 296 2.61 11.66 0.01
N GLN A 297 1.28 11.74 0.15
CA GLN A 297 0.51 11.01 1.16
C GLN A 297 0.87 11.34 2.63
N ILE A 298 1.14 12.62 2.92
CA ILE A 298 1.46 13.12 4.27
C ILE A 298 0.28 12.87 5.22
N VAL A 299 0.53 12.18 6.33
CA VAL A 299 -0.41 11.80 7.39
C VAL A 299 -0.69 12.96 8.32
N SER A 300 0.35 13.69 8.75
CA SER A 300 0.23 14.78 9.71
C SER A 300 -0.78 15.82 9.23
N LYS A 301 -1.79 16.09 10.05
CA LYS A 301 -2.75 17.16 9.77
C LYS A 301 -2.04 18.52 9.83
N ARG A 302 -1.15 18.72 10.80
CA ARG A 302 -0.52 20.04 11.02
C ARG A 302 0.56 20.34 9.97
N VAL A 303 1.27 19.34 9.45
CA VAL A 303 2.14 19.53 8.28
C VAL A 303 1.31 19.91 7.05
N ASN A 304 0.19 19.21 6.79
CA ASN A 304 -0.70 19.59 5.69
C ASN A 304 -1.29 21.01 5.85
N GLU A 305 -1.65 21.42 7.07
CA GLU A 305 -2.09 22.80 7.34
C GLU A 305 -0.96 23.83 7.12
N PHE A 306 0.29 23.50 7.44
CA PHE A 306 1.45 24.33 7.13
C PHE A 306 1.60 24.48 5.61
N LEU A 307 1.61 23.38 4.86
CA LEU A 307 1.69 23.39 3.40
C LEU A 307 0.56 24.18 2.74
N THR A 308 -0.65 24.10 3.30
CA THR A 308 -1.82 24.86 2.81
C THR A 308 -1.69 26.36 3.06
N ARG A 309 -1.00 26.80 4.12
CA ARG A 309 -0.83 28.22 4.44
C ARG A 309 0.42 28.83 3.82
N TYR A 310 1.37 28.01 3.40
CA TYR A 310 2.60 28.46 2.78
C TYR A 310 2.34 29.15 1.44
N GLN A 311 3.03 30.27 1.16
CA GLN A 311 2.83 31.12 -0.03
C GLN A 311 4.14 31.47 -0.76
N GLY A 312 5.27 30.88 -0.36
CA GLY A 312 6.57 31.12 -1.00
C GLY A 312 6.85 30.17 -2.16
N GLU A 313 8.13 30.01 -2.52
CA GLU A 313 8.52 29.10 -3.61
C GLU A 313 8.28 27.64 -3.21
N PHE A 314 7.58 26.89 -4.07
CA PHE A 314 7.15 25.53 -3.72
C PHE A 314 7.57 24.52 -4.77
N TRP A 315 8.45 23.60 -4.41
CA TRP A 315 8.94 22.56 -5.31
C TRP A 315 8.45 21.19 -4.87
N VAL A 316 7.98 20.39 -5.83
CA VAL A 316 7.60 18.99 -5.56
C VAL A 316 8.44 18.06 -6.40
N VAL A 317 9.09 17.10 -5.73
CA VAL A 317 9.91 16.06 -6.32
C VAL A 317 9.23 14.72 -6.08
N ASP A 318 8.76 14.09 -7.14
CA ASP A 318 8.09 12.80 -7.09
C ASP A 318 8.27 12.09 -8.44
N GLU A 319 8.36 10.77 -8.45
CA GLU A 319 8.59 10.04 -9.71
C GLU A 319 7.32 9.87 -10.56
N SER A 320 6.14 10.07 -9.96
CA SER A 320 4.86 9.96 -10.65
C SER A 320 4.53 11.24 -11.44
N GLN A 321 3.84 11.02 -12.57
CA GLN A 321 3.28 12.08 -13.42
C GLN A 321 1.91 12.58 -12.95
N ASP A 322 1.43 12.12 -11.79
CA ASP A 322 0.11 12.50 -11.29
C ASP A 322 0.00 13.99 -11.02
N TYR A 323 -1.22 14.49 -11.09
CA TYR A 323 -1.52 15.82 -10.59
C TYR A 323 -1.48 15.85 -9.07
N ILE A 324 -0.47 16.53 -8.53
CA ILE A 324 -0.27 16.68 -7.08
C ILE A 324 -0.17 18.17 -6.76
N ASN A 325 -1.32 18.79 -6.56
CA ASN A 325 -1.41 20.18 -6.12
C ASN A 325 -2.78 20.41 -5.46
N PRO A 326 -2.99 19.91 -4.22
CA PRO A 326 -4.29 19.99 -3.56
C PRO A 326 -4.75 21.43 -3.29
N ASN A 327 -3.82 22.38 -3.26
CA ASN A 327 -4.09 23.80 -2.98
C ASN A 327 -4.11 24.67 -4.24
N ALA A 328 -3.82 24.11 -5.41
CA ALA A 328 -3.71 24.82 -6.69
C ALA A 328 -2.75 26.03 -6.68
N TYR A 329 -1.70 25.99 -5.86
CA TYR A 329 -0.70 27.06 -5.79
C TYR A 329 0.31 26.97 -6.93
N HIS A 330 1.02 28.08 -7.21
CA HIS A 330 2.17 28.05 -8.09
C HIS A 330 3.23 27.08 -7.52
N GLN A 331 3.70 26.15 -8.34
CA GLN A 331 4.72 25.18 -7.93
C GLN A 331 5.62 24.79 -9.10
N THR A 332 6.86 24.43 -8.78
CA THR A 332 7.78 23.78 -9.71
C THR A 332 7.73 22.27 -9.47
N ARG A 333 7.52 21.48 -10.52
CA ARG A 333 7.37 20.03 -10.43
C ARG A 333 8.55 19.32 -11.10
N PHE A 334 9.23 18.46 -10.33
CA PHE A 334 10.27 17.57 -10.84
C PHE A 334 9.74 16.14 -10.86
N ILE A 335 9.55 15.60 -12.06
CA ILE A 335 9.19 14.18 -12.27
C ILE A 335 10.48 13.37 -12.18
N ALA A 336 10.86 12.99 -10.97
CA ALA A 336 12.17 12.44 -10.67
C ALA A 336 12.20 11.64 -9.38
N LYS A 337 13.08 10.64 -9.33
CA LYS A 337 13.47 9.98 -8.08
C LYS A 337 14.20 10.97 -7.17
N ALA A 338 13.94 10.90 -5.87
CA ALA A 338 14.52 11.85 -4.91
C ALA A 338 16.07 11.86 -4.97
N HIS A 339 16.72 10.69 -4.98
CA HIS A 339 18.19 10.62 -5.08
C HIS A 339 18.77 11.16 -6.40
N HIS A 340 18.02 11.14 -7.50
CA HIS A 340 18.45 11.81 -8.74
C HIS A 340 18.39 13.33 -8.61
N PHE A 341 17.32 13.86 -8.00
CA PHE A 341 17.19 15.28 -7.71
C PHE A 341 18.34 15.77 -6.82
N LEU A 342 18.63 15.07 -5.72
CA LEU A 342 19.69 15.45 -4.77
C LEU A 342 21.09 15.49 -5.43
N ARG A 343 21.37 14.57 -6.36
CA ARG A 343 22.63 14.52 -7.10
C ARG A 343 22.82 15.74 -8.01
N VAL A 344 21.73 16.18 -8.64
CA VAL A 344 21.73 17.29 -9.60
C VAL A 344 21.61 18.66 -8.89
N HIS A 345 21.02 18.69 -7.69
CA HIS A 345 20.86 19.88 -6.85
C HIS A 345 21.73 19.77 -5.59
N PRO A 346 23.06 19.94 -5.70
CA PRO A 346 23.97 19.72 -4.57
C PRO A 346 23.74 20.75 -3.44
N PRO A 347 23.84 20.33 -2.17
CA PRO A 347 23.56 21.20 -1.04
C PRO A 347 24.70 22.20 -0.80
N LEU A 348 24.37 23.34 -0.19
CA LEU A 348 25.32 24.35 0.27
C LEU A 348 25.39 24.31 1.81
N ARG A 349 26.61 24.12 2.35
CA ARG A 349 26.83 24.05 3.80
C ARG A 349 26.44 25.36 4.49
N GLN A 350 25.45 25.31 5.36
CA GLN A 350 24.90 26.45 6.09
C GLN A 350 24.62 26.09 7.55
N LYS A 351 24.43 27.13 8.38
CA LYS A 351 23.92 26.94 9.75
C LYS A 351 22.40 26.78 9.71
N PRO A 352 21.80 26.03 10.65
CA PRO A 352 20.35 25.99 10.80
C PRO A 352 19.76 27.40 10.87
N TRP A 353 18.77 27.69 10.02
CA TRP A 353 18.16 29.03 9.99
C TRP A 353 17.07 29.24 11.05
N LEU A 354 16.51 28.14 11.60
CA LEU A 354 15.46 28.14 12.61
C LEU A 354 15.75 27.06 13.66
N LEU A 355 15.83 27.43 14.93
CA LEU A 355 16.22 26.54 16.05
C LEU A 355 15.04 26.17 16.95
N GLU A 356 13.96 26.94 16.89
CA GLU A 356 12.75 26.79 17.71
C GLU A 356 12.04 25.45 17.47
N PRO A 357 11.92 24.93 16.23
CA PRO A 357 11.43 23.57 16.01
C PRO A 357 12.29 22.50 16.70
N LEU A 358 13.61 22.68 16.74
CA LEU A 358 14.51 21.73 17.40
C LEU A 358 14.30 21.75 18.92
N ALA A 359 14.26 22.95 19.52
CA ALA A 359 14.00 23.10 20.95
C ALA A 359 12.63 22.52 21.33
N LEU A 360 11.58 22.79 20.55
CA LEU A 360 10.24 22.29 20.83
C LEU A 360 10.11 20.78 20.58
N SER A 361 10.79 20.24 19.57
CA SER A 361 10.85 18.79 19.33
C SER A 361 11.54 18.04 20.48
N GLN A 362 12.65 18.59 21.01
CA GLN A 362 13.31 18.05 22.20
C GLN A 362 12.43 18.13 23.44
N PHE A 363 11.74 19.25 23.66
CA PHE A 363 10.76 19.38 24.74
C PHE A 363 9.62 18.35 24.60
N CYS A 364 9.08 18.18 23.38
CA CYS A 364 8.04 17.22 23.09
C CYS A 364 8.47 15.78 23.41
N ALA A 365 9.73 15.40 23.19
CA ALA A 365 10.22 14.06 23.52
C ALA A 365 9.96 13.71 24.99
N THR A 366 10.40 14.57 25.92
CA THR A 366 10.22 14.37 27.36
C THR A 366 8.76 14.57 27.78
N PHE A 367 8.09 15.57 27.22
CA PHE A 367 6.70 15.89 27.57
C PHE A 367 5.73 14.77 27.16
N ILE A 368 5.86 14.22 25.96
CA ILE A 368 5.02 13.12 25.46
C ILE A 368 5.21 11.88 26.34
N GLU A 369 6.46 11.53 26.66
CA GLU A 369 6.77 10.38 27.52
C GLU A 369 6.09 10.49 28.91
N GLN A 370 6.11 11.69 29.51
CA GLN A 370 5.44 11.95 30.79
C GLN A 370 3.91 11.83 30.71
N GLN A 371 3.31 12.31 29.62
CA GLN A 371 1.85 12.30 29.47
C GLN A 371 1.28 10.92 29.10
N ILE A 372 2.03 10.10 28.37
CA ILE A 372 1.62 8.74 28.02
C ILE A 372 1.60 7.83 29.25
N GLY A 373 2.60 7.96 30.14
CA GLY A 373 2.73 7.12 31.33
C GLY A 373 3.06 5.65 31.03
N GLY A 374 2.91 4.79 32.04
CA GLY A 374 3.33 3.38 31.98
C GLY A 374 2.22 2.37 31.62
N SER A 375 0.98 2.82 31.42
CA SER A 375 -0.15 1.93 31.09
C SER A 375 -0.11 1.50 29.62
N LEU A 376 -0.64 0.31 29.34
CA LEU A 376 -0.80 -0.15 27.97
C LEU A 376 -2.08 0.43 27.36
N SER A 377 -1.92 1.49 26.59
CA SER A 377 -2.96 2.19 25.81
C SER A 377 -2.60 2.27 24.33
N GLU A 378 -3.55 2.67 23.47
CA GLU A 378 -3.29 2.82 22.03
C GLU A 378 -2.22 3.87 21.72
N ALA A 379 -2.18 4.97 22.48
CA ALA A 379 -1.16 6.00 22.34
C ALA A 379 0.20 5.55 22.86
N SER A 380 0.24 4.80 23.98
CA SER A 380 1.48 4.22 24.45
C SER A 380 2.05 3.20 23.45
N LEU A 381 1.18 2.41 22.81
CA LEU A 381 1.57 1.42 21.81
C LEU A 381 2.13 2.12 20.56
N ALA A 382 1.50 3.21 20.12
CA ALA A 382 1.98 4.01 19.01
C ALA A 382 3.35 4.62 19.30
N HIS A 383 3.53 5.24 20.47
CA HIS A 383 4.82 5.83 20.89
C HIS A 383 5.94 4.80 20.96
N ASN A 384 5.65 3.63 21.56
CA ASN A 384 6.62 2.55 21.76
C ASN A 384 6.54 1.46 20.69
N ILE A 385 6.02 1.74 19.50
CA ILE A 385 5.83 0.69 18.47
C ILE A 385 7.15 0.03 18.10
N GLN A 386 8.27 0.77 18.13
CA GLN A 386 9.61 0.24 17.90
C GLN A 386 9.99 -0.93 18.83
N ASP A 387 9.46 -0.97 20.06
CA ASP A 387 9.75 -2.01 21.05
C ASP A 387 9.10 -3.36 20.71
N VAL A 388 8.09 -3.35 19.83
CA VAL A 388 7.37 -4.56 19.41
C VAL A 388 7.73 -5.01 18.01
N LEU A 389 8.58 -4.26 17.28
CA LEU A 389 9.01 -4.60 15.94
C LEU A 389 9.96 -5.81 15.94
N ALA A 390 9.83 -6.64 14.90
CA ALA A 390 10.81 -7.68 14.63
C ALA A 390 12.07 -7.09 13.98
N ILE A 391 13.23 -7.67 14.31
CA ILE A 391 14.50 -7.40 13.62
C ILE A 391 14.35 -7.82 12.15
N ASN A 392 14.74 -6.95 11.21
CA ASN A 392 14.60 -7.16 9.77
C ASN A 392 13.16 -7.52 9.32
N GLY A 393 12.16 -7.00 10.04
CA GLY A 393 10.76 -7.21 9.74
C GLY A 393 10.13 -6.10 8.90
N ASN A 394 8.81 -6.16 8.79
CA ASN A 394 7.97 -5.12 8.21
C ASN A 394 7.01 -4.57 9.25
N LEU A 395 6.64 -3.30 9.11
CA LEU A 395 5.56 -2.67 9.85
C LEU A 395 4.45 -2.30 8.87
N PHE A 396 3.25 -2.80 9.09
CA PHE A 396 2.04 -2.32 8.42
C PHE A 396 1.20 -1.51 9.40
N ILE A 397 0.86 -0.28 9.02
CA ILE A 397 0.06 0.62 9.85
C ILE A 397 -1.28 0.85 9.17
N GLY A 398 -2.35 0.41 9.85
CA GLY A 398 -3.73 0.58 9.40
C GLY A 398 -4.18 2.04 9.43
N ASN A 399 -5.26 2.31 8.69
CA ASN A 399 -5.85 3.64 8.60
C ASN A 399 -6.54 4.09 9.89
N SER A 400 -7.15 5.28 9.86
CA SER A 400 -7.84 5.92 11.00
C SER A 400 -6.88 6.51 12.05
N LEU A 401 -7.20 6.43 13.34
CA LEU A 401 -6.49 7.13 14.42
C LEU A 401 -5.05 6.62 14.60
N PHE A 402 -4.81 5.31 14.50
CA PHE A 402 -3.53 4.72 14.90
C PHE A 402 -2.35 5.21 14.06
N VAL A 403 -2.46 5.29 12.72
CA VAL A 403 -1.40 5.86 11.88
C VAL A 403 -1.05 7.31 12.23
N ARG A 404 -2.04 8.09 12.68
CA ARG A 404 -1.82 9.47 13.13
C ARG A 404 -1.13 9.52 14.48
N LEU A 405 -1.45 8.59 15.39
CA LEU A 405 -0.76 8.47 16.66
C LEU A 405 0.70 8.07 16.46
N VAL A 406 1.00 7.14 15.54
CA VAL A 406 2.40 6.76 15.25
C VAL A 406 3.15 7.94 14.65
N ASP A 407 2.58 8.63 13.66
CA ASP A 407 3.19 9.83 13.05
C ASP A 407 3.43 10.96 14.07
N ALA A 408 2.49 11.15 15.00
CA ALA A 408 2.57 12.21 15.98
C ALA A 408 3.47 11.90 17.19
N LEU A 409 3.56 10.63 17.59
CA LEU A 409 4.11 10.23 18.89
C LEU A 409 5.34 9.34 18.78
N CYS A 410 5.72 8.85 17.60
CA CYS A 410 6.83 7.91 17.46
C CYS A 410 8.00 8.48 16.66
N LYS A 411 9.21 8.02 17.00
CA LYS A 411 10.38 8.07 16.12
C LYS A 411 10.67 6.65 15.66
N LEU A 412 10.41 6.34 14.39
CA LEU A 412 10.72 5.01 13.84
C LEU A 412 12.22 4.86 13.53
N PRO A 413 12.76 3.63 13.58
CA PRO A 413 14.13 3.36 13.14
C PRO A 413 14.32 3.70 11.66
N GLU A 414 15.47 4.28 11.33
CA GLU A 414 15.83 4.62 9.95
C GLU A 414 15.80 3.38 9.05
N GLY A 415 15.20 3.50 7.87
CA GLY A 415 15.16 2.43 6.88
C GLY A 415 14.26 1.24 7.24
N TYR A 416 13.54 1.26 8.37
CA TYR A 416 12.58 0.20 8.68
C TYR A 416 11.42 0.22 7.68
N PRO A 417 11.10 -0.89 6.99
CA PRO A 417 10.02 -0.90 6.00
C PRO A 417 8.65 -0.62 6.63
N VAL A 418 8.02 0.48 6.21
CA VAL A 418 6.67 0.86 6.63
C VAL A 418 5.71 0.77 5.46
N TYR A 419 4.66 -0.01 5.62
CA TYR A 419 3.60 -0.20 4.64
C TYR A 419 2.27 0.34 5.14
N THR A 420 1.51 0.90 4.23
CA THR A 420 0.19 1.46 4.48
C THR A 420 -0.67 1.38 3.20
N ASN A 421 -1.99 1.51 3.36
CA ASN A 421 -2.93 1.75 2.27
C ASN A 421 -3.43 3.19 2.34
N ARG A 422 -2.60 4.15 1.90
CA ARG A 422 -2.85 5.60 2.00
C ARG A 422 -3.17 6.26 0.67
N GLY A 423 -3.45 5.48 -0.38
CA GLY A 423 -4.03 6.00 -1.62
C GLY A 423 -5.45 6.52 -1.39
N ALA A 424 -6.40 5.60 -1.22
CA ALA A 424 -7.79 5.92 -0.85
C ALA A 424 -8.03 5.91 0.67
N SER A 425 -7.08 5.41 1.46
CA SER A 425 -7.19 5.34 2.93
C SER A 425 -8.33 4.46 3.45
N GLY A 426 -8.72 3.43 2.70
CA GLY A 426 -9.79 2.50 3.04
C GLY A 426 -9.49 1.62 4.27
N ILE A 427 -10.53 1.15 4.96
CA ILE A 427 -10.42 0.25 6.12
C ILE A 427 -10.73 -1.22 5.78
N ASP A 428 -10.96 -1.50 4.50
CA ASP A 428 -11.77 -2.59 3.98
C ASP A 428 -11.01 -3.86 3.57
N GLY A 429 -9.67 -3.83 3.64
CA GLY A 429 -8.80 -4.93 3.24
C GLY A 429 -7.46 -4.99 3.96
N LEU A 430 -7.41 -4.47 5.20
CA LEU A 430 -6.15 -4.29 5.92
C LEU A 430 -5.56 -5.62 6.42
N ILE A 431 -6.39 -6.60 6.81
CA ILE A 431 -5.91 -7.93 7.24
C ILE A 431 -5.33 -8.67 6.04
N ALA A 432 -6.05 -8.68 4.91
CA ALA A 432 -5.58 -9.26 3.67
C ALA A 432 -4.26 -8.64 3.20
N THR A 433 -4.14 -7.30 3.29
CA THR A 433 -2.90 -6.61 2.91
C THR A 433 -1.72 -7.02 3.81
N VAL A 434 -1.93 -7.13 5.13
CA VAL A 434 -0.89 -7.62 6.07
C VAL A 434 -0.45 -9.02 5.71
N ALA A 435 -1.39 -9.94 5.45
CA ALA A 435 -1.09 -11.30 5.04
C ALA A 435 -0.28 -11.30 3.73
N GLY A 436 -0.67 -10.47 2.75
CA GLY A 436 0.03 -10.35 1.48
C GLY A 436 1.46 -9.83 1.63
N ILE A 437 1.68 -8.84 2.49
CA ILE A 437 3.03 -8.31 2.79
C ILE A 437 3.91 -9.39 3.42
N ALA A 438 3.40 -10.08 4.44
CA ALA A 438 4.14 -11.15 5.11
C ALA A 438 4.52 -12.28 4.14
N LYS A 439 3.59 -12.63 3.23
CA LYS A 439 3.84 -13.62 2.18
C LYS A 439 4.86 -13.14 1.15
N GLY A 440 4.72 -11.91 0.66
CA GLY A 440 5.54 -11.37 -0.42
C GLY A 440 6.98 -11.07 0.01
N SER A 441 7.18 -10.55 1.22
CA SER A 441 8.52 -10.24 1.71
C SER A 441 9.24 -11.45 2.31
N GLU A 442 8.49 -12.49 2.69
CA GLU A 442 8.97 -13.64 3.47
C GLU A 442 9.72 -13.25 4.75
N ARG A 443 9.28 -12.17 5.41
CA ARG A 443 9.89 -11.60 6.63
C ARG A 443 8.88 -11.52 7.77
N PRO A 444 9.35 -11.50 9.03
CA PRO A 444 8.48 -11.22 10.16
C PRO A 444 7.73 -9.90 9.94
N THR A 445 6.44 -9.87 10.27
CA THR A 445 5.59 -8.71 9.96
C THR A 445 4.75 -8.33 11.17
N VAL A 446 4.73 -7.03 11.50
CA VAL A 446 3.83 -6.46 12.49
C VAL A 446 2.77 -5.66 11.76
N GLY A 447 1.51 -6.04 11.86
CA GLY A 447 0.37 -5.25 11.40
C GLY A 447 -0.36 -4.65 12.58
N VAL A 448 -0.73 -3.37 12.52
CA VAL A 448 -1.58 -2.74 13.55
C VAL A 448 -2.80 -2.11 12.90
N ILE A 449 -3.99 -2.54 13.31
CA ILE A 449 -5.27 -2.06 12.79
C ILE A 449 -6.25 -1.75 13.93
N GLY A 450 -7.28 -0.96 13.65
CA GLY A 450 -8.41 -0.78 14.57
C GLY A 450 -9.42 -1.92 14.50
N ASP A 451 -10.23 -2.05 15.54
CA ASP A 451 -11.36 -2.99 15.65
C ASP A 451 -12.36 -2.91 14.49
N ILE A 452 -12.83 -1.72 14.10
CA ILE A 452 -13.77 -1.56 12.99
C ILE A 452 -13.14 -2.03 11.67
N SER A 453 -11.85 -1.75 11.46
CA SER A 453 -11.12 -2.26 10.29
C SER A 453 -10.99 -3.78 10.32
N ALA A 454 -10.74 -4.36 11.50
CA ALA A 454 -10.69 -5.81 11.67
C ALA A 454 -12.06 -6.47 11.41
N LEU A 455 -13.16 -5.85 11.84
CA LEU A 455 -14.52 -6.29 11.53
C LEU A 455 -14.84 -6.18 10.04
N HIS A 456 -14.37 -5.12 9.38
CA HIS A 456 -14.61 -4.91 7.95
C HIS A 456 -13.97 -6.00 7.08
N ASP A 457 -12.79 -6.47 7.46
CA ASP A 457 -11.99 -7.47 6.73
C ASP A 457 -11.87 -8.82 7.48
N LEU A 458 -12.88 -9.15 8.29
CA LEU A 458 -12.83 -10.25 9.26
C LEU A 458 -12.52 -11.62 8.64
N ASN A 459 -13.09 -11.89 7.47
CA ASN A 459 -12.93 -13.17 6.77
C ASN A 459 -11.52 -13.37 6.19
N SER A 460 -10.75 -12.29 6.00
CA SER A 460 -9.35 -12.33 5.59
C SER A 460 -8.43 -12.88 6.68
N ILE A 461 -8.92 -13.11 7.90
CA ILE A 461 -8.20 -13.90 8.91
C ILE A 461 -7.91 -15.32 8.37
N ALA A 462 -8.73 -15.86 7.46
CA ALA A 462 -8.44 -17.11 6.78
C ALA A 462 -7.10 -17.08 5.99
N LEU A 463 -6.71 -15.94 5.42
CA LEU A 463 -5.43 -15.80 4.71
C LEU A 463 -4.22 -15.89 5.65
N LEU A 464 -4.38 -15.47 6.90
CA LEU A 464 -3.32 -15.52 7.91
C LEU A 464 -2.90 -16.96 8.22
N THR A 465 -3.77 -17.95 8.02
CA THR A 465 -3.45 -19.38 8.21
C THR A 465 -2.40 -19.89 7.20
N GLN A 466 -2.20 -19.17 6.09
CA GLN A 466 -1.24 -19.52 5.04
C GLN A 466 0.15 -18.91 5.29
N ILE A 467 0.29 -18.07 6.32
CA ILE A 467 1.53 -17.36 6.63
C ILE A 467 2.38 -18.20 7.57
N THR A 468 3.64 -18.41 7.18
CA THR A 468 4.59 -19.25 7.94
C THR A 468 5.65 -18.43 8.68
N GLN A 469 5.79 -17.15 8.33
CA GLN A 469 6.68 -16.20 8.97
C GLN A 469 6.06 -15.70 10.28
N PRO A 470 6.87 -15.44 11.33
CA PRO A 470 6.37 -14.86 12.57
C PRO A 470 5.66 -13.52 12.29
N THR A 471 4.34 -13.49 12.44
CA THR A 471 3.52 -12.31 12.12
C THR A 471 2.64 -11.96 13.29
N ILE A 472 2.67 -10.69 13.71
CA ILE A 472 1.86 -10.19 14.82
C ILE A 472 0.83 -9.22 14.25
N LEU A 473 -0.45 -9.57 14.38
CA LEU A 473 -1.56 -8.68 14.01
C LEU A 473 -2.15 -8.07 15.28
N PHE A 474 -1.80 -6.82 15.55
CA PHE A 474 -2.42 -6.04 16.60
C PHE A 474 -3.79 -5.52 16.15
N ILE A 475 -4.80 -5.77 16.98
CA ILE A 475 -6.12 -5.15 16.87
C ILE A 475 -6.28 -4.22 18.06
N VAL A 476 -6.26 -2.91 17.81
CA VAL A 476 -6.55 -1.89 18.82
C VAL A 476 -8.06 -1.78 18.95
N ASN A 477 -8.59 -2.28 20.07
CA ASN A 477 -10.03 -2.31 20.35
C ASN A 477 -10.38 -1.20 21.34
N ASN A 478 -10.74 -0.03 20.79
CA ASN A 478 -11.34 1.10 21.51
C ASN A 478 -12.87 1.14 21.29
N SER A 479 -13.47 0.01 20.89
CA SER A 479 -14.92 -0.20 20.80
C SER A 479 -15.62 0.77 19.85
N GLY A 480 -15.03 1.03 18.69
CA GLY A 480 -15.58 1.86 17.62
C GLY A 480 -14.57 2.82 16.98
N GLY A 481 -14.98 3.55 15.95
CA GLY A 481 -14.12 4.50 15.22
C GLY A 481 -13.71 5.75 16.02
N ALA A 482 -12.75 5.65 16.95
CA ALA A 482 -12.32 6.76 17.82
C ALA A 482 -11.77 8.00 17.08
N ILE A 483 -11.41 7.90 15.79
CA ILE A 483 -11.08 9.08 14.96
C ILE A 483 -12.21 10.12 14.95
N PHE A 484 -13.46 9.68 15.05
CA PHE A 484 -14.64 10.55 15.04
C PHE A 484 -14.84 11.30 16.37
N ASP A 485 -14.07 10.99 17.41
CA ASP A 485 -14.06 11.78 18.64
C ASP A 485 -13.62 13.21 18.40
N MET A 486 -12.83 13.46 17.34
CA MET A 486 -12.38 14.78 16.91
C MET A 486 -13.50 15.61 16.27
N LEU A 487 -14.63 15.02 15.89
CA LEU A 487 -15.75 15.74 15.26
C LEU A 487 -16.57 16.52 16.30
N PRO A 488 -16.99 17.76 16.01
CA PRO A 488 -17.85 18.57 16.87
C PRO A 488 -19.32 18.14 16.76
N VAL A 489 -19.60 16.86 17.03
CA VAL A 489 -20.95 16.25 16.98
C VAL A 489 -21.36 15.81 18.39
N GLU A 490 -22.66 15.90 18.70
CA GLU A 490 -23.25 15.43 19.95
C GLU A 490 -22.90 13.96 20.25
N ALA A 491 -22.61 13.63 21.51
CA ALA A 491 -22.09 12.32 21.92
C ALA A 491 -22.99 11.13 21.52
N LYS A 492 -24.31 11.23 21.70
CA LYS A 492 -25.24 10.13 21.35
C LYS A 492 -25.23 9.84 19.85
N THR A 493 -25.38 10.88 19.04
CA THR A 493 -25.35 10.81 17.57
C THR A 493 -23.99 10.32 17.07
N LYS A 494 -22.89 10.81 17.68
CA LYS A 494 -21.52 10.38 17.38
C LYS A 494 -21.32 8.89 17.63
N ASN A 495 -21.78 8.37 18.78
CA ASN A 495 -21.66 6.95 19.11
C ASN A 495 -22.44 6.07 18.14
N GLN A 496 -23.67 6.47 17.78
CA GLN A 496 -24.56 5.65 16.96
C GLN A 496 -24.23 5.66 15.46
N TYR A 497 -23.82 6.80 14.89
CA TYR A 497 -23.71 6.96 13.43
C TYR A 497 -22.29 7.19 12.91
N TYR A 498 -21.33 7.46 13.80
CA TYR A 498 -19.94 7.72 13.41
C TYR A 498 -19.01 6.67 13.99
N ARG A 499 -18.94 6.56 15.32
CA ARG A 499 -18.08 5.56 15.97
C ARG A 499 -18.57 4.14 15.72
N LEU A 500 -19.89 3.94 15.58
CA LEU A 500 -20.52 2.63 15.52
C LEU A 500 -20.08 1.77 16.71
N ALA A 501 -20.27 2.31 17.92
CA ALA A 501 -19.75 1.70 19.13
C ALA A 501 -20.28 0.27 19.32
N HIS A 502 -19.40 -0.64 19.73
CA HIS A 502 -19.71 -2.06 19.86
C HIS A 502 -19.02 -2.69 21.08
N HIS A 503 -19.32 -3.95 21.37
CA HIS A 503 -18.71 -4.71 22.47
C HIS A 503 -18.06 -6.02 22.02
N PHE A 504 -17.77 -6.16 20.72
CA PHE A 504 -17.14 -7.34 20.17
C PHE A 504 -15.68 -7.50 20.63
N GLU A 505 -15.24 -8.76 20.71
CA GLU A 505 -13.87 -9.18 20.99
C GLU A 505 -13.46 -10.22 19.94
N PHE A 506 -12.15 -10.41 19.73
CA PHE A 506 -11.63 -11.17 18.59
C PHE A 506 -11.15 -12.58 18.96
N ALA A 507 -11.23 -12.97 20.24
CA ALA A 507 -10.79 -14.29 20.71
C ALA A 507 -11.48 -15.46 20.00
N GLN A 508 -12.81 -15.39 19.85
CA GLN A 508 -13.58 -16.45 19.19
C GLN A 508 -13.31 -16.51 17.69
N VAL A 509 -13.02 -15.36 17.07
CA VAL A 509 -12.66 -15.29 15.66
C VAL A 509 -11.29 -15.93 15.43
N ALA A 510 -10.29 -15.61 16.26
CA ALA A 510 -8.99 -16.26 16.19
C ALA A 510 -9.12 -17.78 16.39
N THR A 511 -9.95 -18.21 17.36
CA THR A 511 -10.24 -19.64 17.62
C THR A 511 -10.87 -20.33 16.40
N MET A 512 -11.82 -19.68 15.73
CA MET A 512 -12.48 -20.20 14.52
C MET A 512 -11.48 -20.57 13.42
N PHE A 513 -10.42 -19.77 13.25
CA PHE A 513 -9.38 -20.00 12.24
C PHE A 513 -8.13 -20.73 12.78
N GLY A 514 -8.15 -21.16 14.04
CA GLY A 514 -7.01 -21.84 14.66
C GLY A 514 -5.77 -20.96 14.83
N ILE A 515 -5.95 -19.64 14.96
CA ILE A 515 -4.86 -18.66 15.11
C ILE A 515 -4.64 -18.37 16.59
N GLU A 516 -3.38 -18.20 16.98
CA GLU A 516 -3.03 -17.81 18.34
C GLU A 516 -3.63 -16.46 18.70
N TYR A 517 -4.22 -16.37 19.88
CA TYR A 517 -4.82 -15.15 20.39
C TYR A 517 -4.21 -14.76 21.72
N ILE A 518 -3.86 -13.48 21.84
CA ILE A 518 -3.30 -12.89 23.03
C ILE A 518 -4.03 -11.59 23.35
N ARG A 519 -4.40 -11.43 24.62
CA ARG A 519 -4.91 -10.17 25.17
C ARG A 519 -4.06 -9.76 26.36
N PRO A 520 -3.10 -8.84 26.19
CA PRO A 520 -2.24 -8.38 27.27
C PRO A 520 -2.87 -7.20 28.02
N PHE A 521 -2.59 -7.13 29.32
CA PHE A 521 -3.10 -6.05 30.19
C PHE A 521 -2.04 -5.01 30.54
N THR A 522 -0.75 -5.36 30.43
CA THR A 522 0.38 -4.50 30.76
C THR A 522 1.50 -4.65 29.73
N TRP A 523 2.41 -3.68 29.70
CA TRP A 523 3.61 -3.75 28.87
C TRP A 523 4.50 -4.97 29.19
N ALA A 524 4.63 -5.33 30.47
CA ALA A 524 5.42 -6.49 30.88
C ALA A 524 4.81 -7.80 30.37
N ASP A 525 3.47 -7.93 30.44
CA ASP A 525 2.73 -9.06 29.91
C ASP A 525 2.85 -9.13 28.37
N LEU A 526 2.66 -7.99 27.68
CA LEU A 526 2.83 -7.89 26.23
C LEU A 526 4.25 -8.33 25.80
N LYS A 527 5.31 -7.77 26.41
CA LYS A 527 6.70 -8.11 26.07
C LYS A 527 7.00 -9.60 26.28
N THR A 528 6.47 -10.20 27.35
CA THR A 528 6.65 -11.64 27.63
C THR A 528 5.96 -12.49 26.57
N LYS A 529 4.70 -12.17 26.26
CA LYS A 529 3.90 -12.92 25.29
C LYS A 529 4.42 -12.77 23.84
N LEU A 530 4.91 -11.59 23.47
CA LEU A 530 5.52 -11.36 22.15
C LEU A 530 6.79 -12.20 21.93
N LYS A 531 7.62 -12.42 22.96
CA LYS A 531 8.79 -13.31 22.85
C LYS A 531 8.37 -14.72 22.42
N HIS A 532 7.28 -15.24 23.00
CA HIS A 532 6.73 -16.54 22.60
C HIS A 532 6.11 -16.50 21.21
N ALA A 533 5.39 -15.43 20.86
CA ALA A 533 4.78 -15.27 19.55
C ALA A 533 5.83 -15.23 18.42
N TYR A 534 6.92 -14.50 18.59
CA TYR A 534 8.01 -14.43 17.61
C TYR A 534 8.81 -15.72 17.45
N ALA A 535 8.81 -16.60 18.46
CA ALA A 535 9.44 -17.92 18.36
C ALA A 535 8.61 -18.92 17.52
N ARG A 536 7.35 -18.59 17.23
CA ARG A 536 6.44 -19.47 16.45
C ARG A 536 6.53 -19.17 14.97
N LYS A 537 6.33 -20.21 14.16
CA LYS A 537 6.05 -20.07 12.74
C LYS A 537 4.55 -19.86 12.56
N GLY A 538 4.15 -18.67 12.13
CA GLY A 538 2.76 -18.32 11.87
C GLY A 538 2.33 -17.02 12.51
N VAL A 539 1.01 -16.83 12.56
CA VAL A 539 0.39 -15.57 12.97
C VAL A 539 -0.09 -15.63 14.42
N THR A 540 0.06 -14.53 15.14
CA THR A 540 -0.56 -14.28 16.44
C THR A 540 -1.38 -13.00 16.37
N ILE A 541 -2.66 -13.09 16.75
CA ILE A 541 -3.53 -11.93 16.92
C ILE A 541 -3.37 -11.40 18.35
N VAL A 542 -3.06 -10.11 18.46
CA VAL A 542 -2.91 -9.43 19.74
C VAL A 542 -3.99 -8.37 19.86
N GLU A 543 -4.98 -8.60 20.71
CA GLU A 543 -6.04 -7.61 20.98
C GLU A 543 -5.61 -6.69 22.12
N ILE A 544 -5.43 -5.41 21.80
CA ILE A 544 -5.13 -4.35 22.77
C ILE A 544 -6.44 -3.63 23.08
N LYS A 545 -7.15 -4.12 24.10
CA LYS A 545 -8.40 -3.51 24.54
C LYS A 545 -8.11 -2.28 25.40
N VAL A 546 -8.64 -1.14 25.01
CA VAL A 546 -8.41 0.15 25.68
C VAL A 546 -9.74 0.85 25.92
N ASN A 547 -9.75 1.89 26.76
CA ASN A 547 -10.97 2.68 26.92
C ASN A 547 -11.25 3.48 25.64
N GLU A 548 -12.54 3.68 25.39
CA GLU A 548 -13.12 4.22 24.17
C GLU A 548 -12.53 5.54 23.66
N HIS A 549 -12.07 6.41 24.57
CA HIS A 549 -11.69 7.79 24.25
C HIS A 549 -10.27 8.15 24.70
N ASP A 550 -9.50 7.21 25.26
CA ASP A 550 -8.22 7.54 25.91
C ASP A 550 -7.20 8.09 24.91
N GLY A 551 -7.00 7.43 23.77
CA GLY A 551 -6.03 7.89 22.77
C GLY A 551 -6.43 9.20 22.10
N SER A 552 -7.72 9.36 21.77
CA SER A 552 -8.22 10.59 21.15
C SER A 552 -8.16 11.78 22.11
N ASN A 553 -8.48 11.58 23.39
CA ASN A 553 -8.40 12.61 24.42
C ASN A 553 -6.95 12.99 24.74
N LEU A 554 -6.04 12.00 24.86
CA LEU A 554 -4.62 12.28 25.06
C LEU A 554 -4.06 13.10 23.90
N TYR A 555 -4.34 12.69 22.66
CA TYR A 555 -3.88 13.41 21.47
C TYR A 555 -4.40 14.87 21.44
N LYS A 556 -5.68 15.11 21.75
CA LYS A 556 -6.22 16.48 21.90
C LYS A 556 -5.53 17.27 23.01
N SER A 557 -5.27 16.63 24.15
CA SER A 557 -4.63 17.24 25.31
C SER A 557 -3.21 17.69 24.98
N LEU A 558 -2.41 16.81 24.35
CA LEU A 558 -1.05 17.13 23.90
C LEU A 558 -1.03 18.35 22.98
N LEU A 559 -1.93 18.39 21.99
CA LEU A 559 -2.02 19.53 21.07
C LEU A 559 -2.39 20.83 21.78
N LYS A 560 -3.36 20.77 22.68
CA LYS A 560 -3.78 21.96 23.43
C LYS A 560 -2.64 22.50 24.30
N GLN A 561 -1.94 21.63 25.02
CA GLN A 561 -0.86 22.05 25.92
C GLN A 561 0.33 22.64 25.14
N ILE A 562 0.72 22.02 24.01
CA ILE A 562 1.84 22.52 23.19
C ILE A 562 1.49 23.80 22.44
N SER A 563 0.22 23.98 22.05
CA SER A 563 -0.24 25.25 21.46
C SER A 563 -0.07 26.46 22.41
N GLN A 564 -0.02 26.21 23.72
CA GLN A 564 0.11 27.22 24.77
C GLN A 564 1.53 27.33 25.35
N ALA A 565 2.47 26.51 24.89
CA ALA A 565 3.84 26.52 25.39
C ALA A 565 4.59 27.80 24.98
N GLU A 566 5.13 28.52 25.96
CA GLU A 566 6.04 29.64 25.72
C GLU A 566 7.45 29.12 25.43
N ILE A 567 8.05 29.58 24.34
CA ILE A 567 9.43 29.25 23.97
C ILE A 567 10.32 30.33 24.56
N ALA A 568 11.04 29.99 25.62
CA ALA A 568 11.98 30.87 26.32
C ALA A 568 13.24 31.16 25.48
#